data_AF-A0A378MK21-F1
#
_entry.id   AF-A0A378MK21-F1
#
_cell.length_a   1.000
_cell.length_b   1.000
_cell.length_c   1.000
_cell.angle_alpha   90.00
_cell.angle_beta   90.00
_cell.angle_gamma   90.00
#
_symmetry.space_group_name_H-M   'P 1'
#
loop_
_entity.id
_entity.type
_entity.pdbx_description
1 polymer ?
#
loop_
_entity_poly.entity_id
_entity_poly.type
_entity_poly.pdbx_seq_one_letter_code
_entity_poly.pdbx_strand_id
1 'polypeptide(L)'
;MSGVRFLHIADLHLDSPFIGLSHVGEKLHKIIQESTFASLVACVQIAIREQVDFVLIAGDIYDSDDQSVKAQARFYQAMKELEQAAIPVFMIHGNHDYLKGNRETLLLPENVTVFPEK
;
A
#
# COMPACT_ATOMS: atom_id res chain seq x y z
N MET A 1 19.29 8.23 24.70
CA MET A 1 19.04 7.95 23.27
C MET A 1 17.55 8.04 23.05
N SER A 2 17.09 8.79 22.06
CA SER A 2 15.72 8.63 21.58
C SER A 2 15.58 7.21 21.00
N GLY A 3 14.48 6.54 21.30
CA GLY A 3 14.18 5.22 20.73
C GLY A 3 13.80 5.32 19.25
N VAL A 4 13.90 4.21 18.53
CA VAL A 4 13.41 4.09 17.16
C VAL A 4 11.88 3.95 17.18
N ARG A 5 11.20 4.68 16.30
CA ARG A 5 9.76 4.60 16.07
C ARG A 5 9.50 4.30 14.59
N PHE A 6 8.70 3.29 14.31
CA PHE A 6 8.31 2.94 12.94
C PHE A 6 6.83 2.56 12.88
N LEU A 7 6.25 2.69 11.69
CA LEU A 7 4.90 2.21 11.39
C LEU A 7 5.01 0.90 10.61
N HIS A 8 4.34 -0.16 11.07
CA HIS A 8 4.27 -1.44 10.38
C HIS A 8 2.86 -1.68 9.84
N ILE A 9 2.76 -1.97 8.55
CA ILE A 9 1.50 -2.29 7.85
C ILE A 9 1.69 -3.51 6.96
N ALA A 10 0.60 -4.21 6.66
CA ALA A 10 0.54 -5.38 5.77
C ALA A 10 -0.91 -5.55 5.27
N ASP A 11 -1.14 -6.47 4.32
CA ASP A 11 -2.47 -6.93 3.91
C ASP A 11 -3.39 -5.77 3.47
N LEU A 12 -2.86 -4.84 2.68
CA LEU A 12 -3.62 -3.66 2.23
C LEU A 12 -4.70 -4.01 1.23
N HIS A 13 -4.44 -5.02 0.37
CA HIS A 13 -5.40 -5.52 -0.61
C HIS A 13 -6.12 -4.40 -1.38
N LEU A 14 -5.34 -3.44 -1.90
CA LEU A 14 -5.86 -2.23 -2.52
C LEU A 14 -6.74 -2.56 -3.72
N ASP A 15 -7.90 -1.89 -3.79
CA ASP A 15 -8.93 -2.10 -4.82
C ASP A 15 -9.52 -3.51 -4.91
N SER A 16 -9.28 -4.39 -3.93
CA SER A 16 -9.78 -5.77 -3.99
C SER A 16 -11.30 -5.82 -4.10
N PRO A 17 -11.83 -6.64 -5.02
CA PRO A 17 -13.27 -6.78 -5.19
C PRO A 17 -13.85 -7.53 -4.00
N PHE A 18 -14.72 -6.89 -3.22
CA PHE A 18 -15.46 -7.54 -2.14
C PHE A 18 -16.61 -8.40 -2.70
N ILE A 19 -16.27 -9.48 -3.43
CA ILE A 19 -17.21 -10.30 -4.22
C ILE A 19 -18.34 -10.87 -3.36
N GLY A 20 -18.07 -11.24 -2.10
CA GLY A 20 -19.06 -11.72 -1.14
C GLY A 20 -20.10 -10.66 -0.72
N LEU A 21 -19.86 -9.39 -1.03
CA LEU A 21 -20.73 -8.26 -0.76
C LEU A 21 -21.38 -7.71 -2.04
N SER A 22 -21.30 -8.41 -3.17
CA SER A 22 -21.91 -8.03 -4.46
C SER A 22 -23.41 -7.75 -4.41
N HIS A 23 -24.12 -8.20 -3.38
CA HIS A 23 -25.56 -8.02 -3.18
C HIS A 23 -25.90 -6.70 -2.46
N VAL A 24 -24.89 -5.96 -1.97
CA VAL A 24 -25.11 -4.64 -1.39
C VAL A 24 -25.32 -3.62 -2.50
N GLY A 25 -26.13 -2.59 -2.22
CA GLY A 25 -26.37 -1.53 -3.21
C GLY A 25 -25.07 -0.85 -3.67
N GLU A 26 -25.05 -0.39 -4.93
CA GLU A 26 -23.87 0.19 -5.62
C GLU A 26 -23.15 1.26 -4.78
N LYS A 27 -23.90 2.09 -4.07
CA LYS A 27 -23.36 3.12 -3.17
C LYS A 27 -22.48 2.53 -2.07
N LEU A 28 -22.95 1.46 -1.41
CA LEU A 28 -22.21 0.82 -0.32
C LEU A 28 -20.98 0.07 -0.86
N HIS A 29 -21.12 -0.56 -2.03
CA HIS A 29 -20.00 -1.20 -2.71
C HIS A 29 -18.85 -0.22 -2.98
N LYS A 30 -19.16 0.97 -3.53
CA LYS A 30 -18.18 2.04 -3.76
C LYS A 30 -17.50 2.52 -2.48
N ILE A 31 -18.24 2.64 -1.38
CA ILE A 31 -17.67 3.03 -0.07
C ILE A 31 -16.68 1.98 0.42
N ILE A 32 -17.05 0.70 0.32
CA ILE A 32 -16.19 -0.40 0.77
C ILE A 32 -14.92 -0.46 -0.08
N GLN A 33 -15.03 -0.37 -1.41
CA GLN A 33 -13.86 -0.33 -2.29
C GLN A 33 -12.93 0.85 -1.97
N GLU A 34 -13.49 2.05 -1.73
CA GLU A 34 -12.67 3.23 -1.44
C GLU A 34 -12.08 3.19 -0.02
N SER A 35 -12.58 2.33 0.86
CA SER A 35 -12.13 2.25 2.26
C SER A 35 -10.69 1.75 2.40
N THR A 36 -10.20 0.88 1.50
CA THR A 36 -8.81 0.41 1.52
C THR A 36 -7.86 1.56 1.21
N PHE A 37 -8.21 2.40 0.23
CA PHE A 37 -7.46 3.61 -0.08
C PHE A 37 -7.51 4.66 1.02
N ALA A 38 -8.68 4.87 1.64
CA ALA A 38 -8.82 5.77 2.77
C ALA A 38 -7.95 5.32 3.95
N SER A 39 -7.85 4.00 4.17
CA SER A 39 -7.00 3.40 5.21
C SER A 39 -5.52 3.63 4.92
N LEU A 40 -5.07 3.43 3.67
CA LEU A 40 -3.70 3.75 3.26
C LEU A 40 -3.34 5.22 3.50
N VAL A 41 -4.24 6.14 3.10
CA VAL A 41 -4.05 7.58 3.36
C VAL A 41 -3.95 7.84 4.86
N ALA A 42 -4.82 7.25 5.67
CA ALA A 42 -4.76 7.41 7.13
C ALA A 42 -3.41 6.91 7.71
N CYS A 43 -2.89 5.78 7.24
CA CYS A 43 -1.57 5.28 7.63
C CYS A 43 -0.45 6.27 7.29
N VAL A 44 -0.44 6.83 6.08
CA VAL A 44 0.54 7.85 5.67
C VAL A 44 0.47 9.08 6.56
N GLN A 45 -0.75 9.59 6.81
CA GLN A 45 -0.93 10.77 7.65
C GLN A 45 -0.50 10.52 9.11
N ILE A 46 -0.72 9.30 9.63
CA ILE A 46 -0.20 8.89 10.94
C ILE A 46 1.33 8.87 10.93
N ALA A 47 1.95 8.25 9.93
CA ALA A 47 3.42 8.19 9.83
C ALA A 47 4.05 9.59 9.84
N ILE A 48 3.48 10.52 9.08
CA ILE A 48 3.92 11.92 9.00
C ILE A 48 3.71 12.64 10.33
N ARG A 49 2.50 12.55 10.90
CA ARG A 49 2.16 13.24 12.16
C ARG A 49 3.02 12.77 13.33
N GLU A 50 3.23 11.46 13.44
CA GLU A 50 4.02 10.87 14.53
C GLU A 50 5.54 10.93 14.27
N GLN A 51 5.96 11.47 13.12
CA GLN A 51 7.35 11.61 12.70
C GLN A 51 8.11 10.29 12.86
N VAL A 52 7.57 9.22 12.27
CA VAL A 52 8.21 7.90 12.33
C VAL A 52 9.54 7.92 11.58
N ASP A 53 10.51 7.14 12.05
CA ASP A 53 11.83 7.01 11.42
C ASP A 53 11.73 6.28 10.06
N PHE A 54 10.75 5.37 9.92
CA PHE A 54 10.45 4.66 8.68
C PHE A 54 9.07 4.00 8.70
N VAL A 55 8.60 3.58 7.52
CA VAL A 55 7.45 2.69 7.35
C VAL A 55 7.93 1.32 6.84
N LEU A 56 7.37 0.25 7.41
CA LEU A 56 7.59 -1.13 6.98
C LEU A 56 6.28 -1.72 6.43
N ILE A 57 6.30 -2.18 5.18
CA ILE A 57 5.17 -2.83 4.50
C ILE A 57 5.49 -4.31 4.28
N ALA A 58 4.81 -5.18 5.01
CA ALA A 58 5.11 -6.61 5.03
C ALA A 58 4.33 -7.45 3.99
N GLY A 59 4.02 -6.87 2.84
CA GLY A 59 3.38 -7.56 1.71
C GLY A 59 1.86 -7.45 1.63
N ASP A 60 1.31 -8.14 0.63
CA ASP A 60 -0.09 -8.18 0.22
C ASP A 60 -0.70 -6.79 0.02
N ILE A 61 0.01 -5.99 -0.78
CA ILE A 61 -0.45 -4.66 -1.19
C ILE A 61 -1.62 -4.78 -2.17
N TYR A 62 -1.55 -5.76 -3.06
CA TYR A 62 -2.55 -6.01 -4.09
C TYR A 62 -3.17 -7.40 -3.94
N ASP A 63 -4.33 -7.60 -4.56
CA ASP A 63 -4.84 -8.94 -4.83
C ASP A 63 -4.31 -9.43 -6.19
N SER A 64 -3.87 -10.68 -6.23
CA SER A 64 -3.08 -11.32 -7.30
C SER A 64 -3.68 -11.26 -8.70
N ASP A 65 -5.01 -11.10 -8.81
CA ASP A 65 -5.73 -11.04 -10.08
C ASP A 65 -6.02 -9.61 -10.57
N ASP A 66 -5.89 -8.59 -9.71
CA ASP A 66 -6.37 -7.23 -10.00
C ASP A 66 -5.46 -6.14 -9.44
N GLN A 67 -4.22 -6.08 -9.94
CA GLN A 67 -3.38 -4.89 -9.76
C GLN A 67 -3.90 -3.74 -10.63
N SER A 68 -5.05 -3.18 -10.23
CA SER A 68 -5.69 -2.13 -10.99
C SER A 68 -4.75 -0.92 -11.13
N VAL A 69 -4.81 -0.24 -12.27
CA VAL A 69 -4.04 1.00 -12.50
C VAL A 69 -4.36 2.04 -11.42
N LYS A 70 -5.59 2.04 -10.91
CA LYS A 70 -6.01 2.88 -9.78
C LYS A 70 -5.25 2.51 -8.51
N ALA A 71 -5.14 1.22 -8.19
CA ALA A 71 -4.40 0.74 -7.02
C ALA A 71 -2.94 1.14 -7.07
N GLN A 72 -2.28 0.92 -8.20
CA GLN A 72 -0.89 1.29 -8.44
C GLN A 72 -0.67 2.80 -8.31
N ALA A 73 -1.52 3.62 -8.93
CA ALA A 73 -1.42 5.07 -8.87
C ALA A 73 -1.63 5.62 -7.44
N ARG A 74 -2.58 5.06 -6.70
CA ARG A 74 -2.86 5.48 -5.30
C ARG A 74 -1.74 5.07 -4.35
N PHE A 75 -1.18 3.87 -4.55
CA PHE A 75 0.00 3.45 -3.79
C PHE A 75 1.20 4.34 -4.07
N TYR A 76 1.50 4.60 -5.36
CA TYR A 76 2.59 5.49 -5.75
C TYR A 76 2.44 6.89 -5.11
N GLN A 77 1.25 7.47 -5.15
CA GLN A 77 0.99 8.78 -4.55
C GLN A 77 1.22 8.78 -3.04
N ALA A 78 0.77 7.73 -2.34
CA ALA A 78 1.01 7.56 -0.91
C ALA A 78 2.52 7.49 -0.59
N MET A 79 3.31 6.78 -1.41
CA MET A 79 4.77 6.70 -1.25
C MET A 79 5.45 8.06 -1.53
N LYS A 80 4.96 8.82 -2.52
CA LYS A 80 5.44 10.19 -2.79
C LYS A 80 5.17 11.15 -1.64
N GLU A 81 4.05 11.01 -0.92
CA GLU A 81 3.77 11.82 0.27
C GLU A 81 4.77 11.52 1.40
N LEU A 82 5.10 10.24 1.62
CA LEU A 82 6.15 9.84 2.56
C LEU A 82 7.54 10.33 2.13
N GLU A 83 7.83 10.32 0.82
CA GLU A 83 9.08 10.85 0.27
C GLU A 83 9.23 12.35 0.54
N GLN A 84 8.16 13.13 0.33
CA GLN A 84 8.13 14.57 0.64
C GLN A 84 8.35 14.86 2.14
N ALA A 85 7.91 13.94 3.00
CA ALA A 85 8.15 14.00 4.44
C ALA A 85 9.53 13.43 4.86
N ALA A 86 10.36 13.00 3.90
CA ALA A 86 11.65 12.36 4.14
C ALA A 86 11.55 11.06 4.98
N ILE A 87 10.43 10.33 4.87
CA ILE A 87 10.20 9.06 5.56
C ILE A 87 10.53 7.91 4.59
N PRO A 88 11.57 7.11 4.87
CA PRO A 88 11.90 5.94 4.06
C PRO A 88 10.86 4.82 4.26
N VAL A 89 10.65 4.05 3.20
CA VAL A 89 9.74 2.90 3.18
C VAL A 89 10.51 1.65 2.82
N PHE A 90 10.31 0.61 3.61
CA PHE A 90 10.89 -0.71 3.42
C PHE A 90 9.77 -1.70 3.16
N MET A 91 9.86 -2.51 2.10
CA MET A 91 8.79 -3.45 1.81
C MET A 91 9.27 -4.78 1.24
N ILE A 92 8.46 -5.81 1.47
CA ILE A 92 8.53 -7.11 0.78
C ILE A 92 7.24 -7.31 -0.02
N HIS A 93 7.30 -8.16 -1.03
CA HIS A 93 6.11 -8.67 -1.71
C HIS A 93 5.51 -9.81 -0.89
N GLY A 94 4.19 -9.82 -0.77
CA GLY A 94 3.43 -10.95 -0.28
C GLY A 94 3.13 -11.96 -1.39
N ASN A 95 2.49 -13.08 -1.04
CA ASN A 95 2.16 -14.13 -1.99
C ASN A 95 1.13 -13.67 -3.05
N HIS A 96 0.32 -12.64 -2.75
CA HIS A 96 -0.59 -12.03 -3.72
C HIS A 96 0.06 -10.95 -4.57
N ASP A 97 1.17 -10.37 -4.11
CA ASP A 97 1.93 -9.39 -4.89
C ASP A 97 2.75 -10.06 -6.02
N TYR A 98 2.81 -11.40 -6.05
CA TYR A 98 3.64 -12.18 -6.95
C TYR A 98 3.11 -12.21 -8.39
N LEU A 99 3.64 -11.32 -9.23
CA LEU A 99 3.38 -11.31 -10.66
C LEU A 99 4.21 -12.38 -11.38
N LYS A 100 3.58 -13.51 -11.69
CA LYS A 100 4.05 -14.39 -12.78
C LYS A 100 3.92 -13.64 -14.11
N GLY A 101 4.99 -12.96 -14.51
CA GLY A 101 5.18 -12.55 -15.89
C GLY A 101 5.22 -11.04 -16.10
N ASN A 102 6.45 -10.57 -16.33
CA ASN A 102 6.80 -9.63 -17.39
C ASN A 102 5.80 -8.49 -17.63
N ARG A 103 5.73 -7.53 -16.71
CA ARG A 103 5.23 -6.18 -17.00
C ARG A 103 5.94 -5.16 -16.11
N GLU A 104 6.18 -4.03 -16.75
CA GLU A 104 6.93 -2.86 -16.30
C GLU A 104 6.86 -2.67 -14.79
N THR A 105 8.01 -2.86 -14.13
CA THR A 105 8.22 -2.40 -12.76
C THR A 105 7.73 -0.97 -12.68
N LEU A 106 6.60 -0.75 -11.99
CA LEU A 106 6.18 0.58 -11.63
C LEU A 106 7.39 1.21 -10.95
N LEU A 107 7.92 2.30 -11.51
CA LEU A 107 9.02 3.00 -10.88
C LEU A 107 8.49 3.59 -9.58
N LEU A 108 8.74 2.90 -8.48
CA LEU A 108 8.42 3.39 -7.14
C LEU A 108 9.28 4.63 -6.85
N PRO A 109 8.82 5.53 -5.98
CA PRO A 109 9.63 6.67 -5.55
C PRO A 109 10.93 6.23 -4.87
N GLU A 110 11.94 7.11 -4.84
CA GLU A 110 13.30 6.76 -4.42
C GLU A 110 13.39 6.39 -2.93
N ASN A 111 12.42 6.81 -2.11
CA ASN A 111 12.34 6.46 -0.70
C ASN A 111 11.87 5.00 -0.46
N VAL A 112 11.45 4.27 -1.49
CA VAL A 112 10.95 2.90 -1.35
C VAL A 112 12.05 1.90 -1.68
N THR A 113 12.42 1.09 -0.68
CA THR A 113 13.31 -0.06 -0.86
C THR A 113 12.48 -1.34 -0.83
N VAL A 114 12.49 -2.07 -1.95
CA VAL A 114 11.87 -3.40 -2.07
C VAL A 114 12.93 -4.47 -1.83
N PHE A 115 12.70 -5.34 -0.85
CA PHE A 115 13.57 -6.48 -0.57
C PHE A 115 13.18 -7.68 -1.43
N PRO A 116 14.18 -8.44 -1.95
CA PRO A 116 13.91 -9.63 -2.74
C PRO A 116 13.36 -10.77 -1.85
N GLU A 117 12.59 -11.66 -2.45
CA GLU A 117 12.30 -12.96 -1.85
C GLU A 117 13.57 -13.84 -1.76
N LYS A 118 13.56 -14.80 -0.82
CA LYS A 118 14.66 -15.74 -0.62
C LYS A 118 14.65 -16.90 -1.60
#